data_AF-A0A7S4NY88-F1
#
_entry.id   AF-A0A7S4NY88-F1
#
_cell.length_a   1.000
_cell.length_b   1.000
_cell.length_c   1.000
_cell.angle_alpha   90.00
_cell.angle_beta   90.00
_cell.angle_gamma   90.00
#
_symmetry.space_group_name_H-M   'P 1'
#
loop_
_entity.id
_entity.type
_entity.pdbx_description
1 polymer ?
#
loop_
_entity_poly.entity_id
_entity_poly.type
_entity_poly.pdbx_seq_one_letter_code
_entity_poly.pdbx_strand_id
1 'polypeptide(L)'
;MGCFDQREGSDWQVFLQVARELNRYGGVGIGSTITKGVWSRYLESEADKLPAVVVWTSYDPDTGRIRKGKKTKLIFPGPFKFESLYKFLVRESLPLVLRLPANDGADFQKRQMLGMHSGFPKLFIFMSKREVEPDSVAEVALQHKQTTICVYYMVDPKNEEDEGTQVMKSLGLESASLPAAAIASSASVKAFDGDLTKSEGLSLFVKEFLQGQEEFVPQPTAQASKGDRNKKSNARKKKAKEL
;
A
#
# COMPACT_ATOMS: atom_id res chain seq x y z
N MET A 1 -5.30 9.42 -10.21
CA MET A 1 -5.84 9.93 -11.49
C MET A 1 -4.68 10.15 -12.43
N GLY A 2 -4.70 9.55 -13.62
CA GLY A 2 -3.75 9.87 -14.68
C GLY A 2 -4.32 10.91 -15.65
N CYS A 3 -3.53 11.94 -15.95
CA CYS A 3 -3.85 13.04 -16.85
C CYS A 3 -2.93 12.93 -18.07
N PHE A 4 -3.52 12.85 -19.26
CA PHE A 4 -2.79 12.62 -20.51
C PHE A 4 -3.36 13.49 -21.62
N ASP A 5 -2.60 13.74 -22.69
CA ASP A 5 -3.12 14.38 -23.90
C ASP A 5 -3.94 13.40 -24.76
N GLN A 6 -3.58 12.12 -24.73
CA GLN A 6 -4.16 11.08 -25.57
C GLN A 6 -4.16 9.71 -24.87
N ARG A 7 -4.98 8.78 -25.37
CA ARG A 7 -5.09 7.40 -24.84
C ARG A 7 -4.12 6.43 -25.54
N GLU A 8 -2.92 6.89 -25.82
CA GLU A 8 -1.88 6.13 -26.52
C GLU A 8 -0.49 6.61 -26.09
N GLY A 9 0.54 5.93 -26.59
CA GLY A 9 1.94 6.18 -26.20
C GLY A 9 2.41 5.32 -25.03
N SER A 10 3.73 5.33 -24.80
CA SER A 10 4.40 4.54 -23.75
C SER A 10 3.85 4.82 -22.36
N ASP A 11 3.69 6.10 -22.03
CA ASP A 11 3.36 6.54 -20.67
C ASP A 11 1.93 6.16 -20.27
N TRP A 12 1.01 6.24 -21.24
CA TRP A 12 -0.35 5.74 -21.10
C TRP A 12 -0.37 4.22 -20.87
N GLN A 13 0.43 3.45 -21.62
CA GLN A 13 0.50 2.00 -21.44
C GLN A 13 1.10 1.62 -20.09
N VAL A 14 2.16 2.31 -19.65
CA VAL A 14 2.75 2.13 -18.31
C VAL A 14 1.70 2.39 -17.22
N PHE A 15 0.97 3.50 -17.32
CA PHE A 15 -0.11 3.83 -16.38
C PHE A 15 -1.19 2.73 -16.35
N LEU A 16 -1.65 2.26 -17.51
CA LEU A 16 -2.64 1.18 -17.59
C LEU A 16 -2.13 -0.14 -17.00
N GLN A 17 -0.86 -0.48 -17.21
CA GLN A 17 -0.25 -1.67 -16.64
C GLN A 17 -0.22 -1.60 -15.10
N VAL A 18 0.27 -0.49 -14.54
CA VAL A 18 0.27 -0.29 -13.08
C VAL A 18 -1.16 -0.29 -12.53
N ALA A 19 -2.10 0.37 -13.21
CA ALA A 19 -3.50 0.40 -12.80
C ALA A 19 -4.13 -1.00 -12.74
N ARG A 20 -3.81 -1.87 -13.70
CA ARG A 20 -4.27 -3.27 -13.69
C ARG A 20 -3.66 -4.06 -12.55
N GLU A 21 -2.37 -3.90 -12.29
CA GLU A 21 -1.69 -4.60 -11.21
C GLU A 21 -2.29 -4.21 -9.85
N LEU A 22 -2.47 -2.91 -9.61
CA LEU A 22 -3.01 -2.41 -8.34
C LEU A 22 -4.51 -2.73 -8.16
N ASN A 23 -5.29 -2.78 -9.24
CA ASN A 23 -6.71 -3.12 -9.17
C ASN A 23 -6.96 -4.54 -8.65
N ARG A 24 -6.01 -5.48 -8.77
CA ARG A 24 -6.14 -6.83 -8.22
C ARG A 24 -6.33 -6.85 -6.70
N TYR A 25 -5.74 -5.87 -6.02
CA TYR A 25 -5.85 -5.72 -4.57
C TYR A 25 -7.09 -4.92 -4.16
N GLY A 26 -7.73 -4.21 -5.11
CA GLY A 26 -8.99 -3.49 -4.92
C GLY A 26 -8.93 -2.23 -4.06
N GLY A 27 -7.75 -1.86 -3.53
CA GLY A 27 -7.57 -0.82 -2.50
C GLY A 27 -7.34 0.60 -2.99
N VAL A 28 -7.19 0.79 -4.31
CA VAL A 28 -6.86 2.09 -4.92
C VAL A 28 -7.86 2.39 -6.03
N GLY A 29 -8.59 3.51 -5.89
CA GLY A 29 -9.46 4.02 -6.95
C GLY A 29 -8.63 4.69 -8.05
N ILE A 30 -8.44 4.01 -9.18
CA ILE A 30 -7.63 4.51 -10.30
C ILE A 30 -8.53 4.93 -11.46
N GLY A 31 -8.42 6.20 -11.84
CA GLY A 31 -9.10 6.77 -13.01
C GLY A 31 -8.12 7.52 -13.91
N SER A 32 -8.56 7.85 -15.12
CA SER A 32 -7.78 8.61 -16.10
C SER A 32 -8.64 9.60 -16.87
N THR A 33 -8.05 10.70 -17.33
CA THR A 33 -8.70 11.69 -18.18
C THR A 33 -7.76 12.17 -19.29
N ILE A 34 -8.35 12.51 -20.45
CA ILE A 34 -7.68 13.25 -21.54
C ILE A 34 -8.30 14.64 -21.75
N THR A 35 -9.35 14.95 -21.00
CA THR A 35 -10.10 16.20 -21.19
C THR A 35 -9.39 17.33 -20.47
N LYS A 36 -8.91 18.33 -21.23
CA LYS A 36 -8.22 19.50 -20.69
C LYS A 36 -8.93 20.16 -19.52
N GLY A 37 -10.22 20.45 -19.66
CA GLY A 37 -11.01 21.08 -18.60
C GLY A 37 -11.20 20.22 -17.34
N VAL A 38 -10.86 18.93 -17.38
CA VAL A 38 -10.87 18.05 -16.21
C VAL A 38 -9.51 18.05 -15.54
N TRP A 39 -8.43 17.78 -16.27
CA TRP A 39 -7.11 17.73 -15.66
C TRP A 39 -6.61 19.12 -15.23
N SER A 40 -7.04 20.21 -15.86
CA SER A 40 -6.71 21.58 -15.44
C SER A 40 -7.29 21.96 -14.07
N ARG A 41 -8.24 21.18 -13.54
CA ARG A 41 -8.74 21.34 -12.16
C ARG A 41 -7.83 20.69 -11.13
N TYR A 42 -6.96 19.81 -11.60
CA TYR A 42 -6.07 19.00 -10.77
C TYR A 42 -4.61 19.38 -10.95
N LEU A 43 -4.24 20.12 -11.99
CA LEU A 43 -2.90 20.60 -12.24
C LEU A 43 -2.94 22.12 -12.03
N GLU A 44 -2.14 22.63 -11.10
CA GLU A 44 -2.23 24.03 -10.61
C GLU A 44 -1.18 24.93 -11.24
N SER A 45 -0.11 24.37 -11.79
CA SER A 45 0.99 25.13 -12.38
C SER A 45 1.40 24.60 -13.74
N GLU A 46 2.06 25.44 -14.55
CA GLU A 46 2.70 24.97 -15.80
C GLU A 46 3.84 23.97 -15.56
N ALA A 47 4.35 23.86 -14.32
CA ALA A 47 5.31 22.82 -13.96
C ALA A 47 4.67 21.42 -13.94
N ASP A 48 3.34 21.35 -13.82
CA ASP A 48 2.57 20.11 -13.93
C ASP A 48 2.39 19.74 -15.42
N LYS A 49 3.50 19.38 -16.08
CA LYS A 49 3.49 18.96 -17.48
C LYS A 49 2.77 17.63 -17.64
N LEU A 50 2.07 17.47 -18.76
CA LEU A 50 1.54 16.18 -19.16
C LEU A 50 2.65 15.29 -19.75
N PRO A 51 2.55 13.96 -19.58
CA PRO A 51 1.55 13.26 -18.77
C PRO A 51 1.81 13.41 -17.26
N ALA A 52 0.76 13.39 -16.45
CA ALA A 52 0.85 13.56 -14.99
C ALA A 52 0.00 12.51 -14.26
N VAL A 53 0.44 12.08 -13.07
CA VAL A 53 -0.38 11.25 -12.17
C VAL A 53 -0.58 11.97 -10.85
N VAL A 54 -1.84 12.18 -10.48
CA VAL A 54 -2.26 12.82 -9.24
C VAL A 54 -2.85 11.78 -8.29
N VAL A 55 -2.38 11.73 -7.06
CA VAL A 55 -2.92 10.92 -5.98
C VAL A 55 -3.63 11.82 -4.98
N TRP A 56 -4.81 11.41 -4.55
CA TRP A 56 -5.45 11.99 -3.38
C TRP A 56 -5.44 10.98 -2.26
N THR A 57 -4.86 11.39 -1.15
CA THR A 57 -4.76 10.56 0.04
C THR A 57 -5.35 11.30 1.23
N SER A 58 -5.97 10.57 2.16
CA SER A 58 -6.38 11.14 3.44
C SER A 58 -5.24 11.14 4.46
N TYR A 59 -4.07 10.63 4.08
CA TYR A 59 -2.88 10.64 4.91
C TYR A 59 -2.08 11.92 4.68
N ASP A 60 -1.47 12.40 5.75
CA ASP A 60 -0.46 13.42 5.72
C ASP A 60 0.87 12.80 5.21
N PRO A 61 1.50 13.33 4.15
CA PRO A 61 2.76 12.79 3.64
C PRO A 61 3.92 12.97 4.63
N ASP A 62 3.86 14.01 5.47
CA ASP A 62 4.95 14.38 6.38
C ASP A 62 4.81 13.65 7.73
N THR A 63 3.57 13.42 8.18
CA THR A 63 3.31 12.79 9.49
C THR A 63 2.72 11.38 9.41
N GLY A 64 2.24 10.96 8.23
CA GLY A 64 1.60 9.66 8.03
C GLY A 64 0.20 9.51 8.66
N ARG A 65 -0.27 10.53 9.39
CA ARG A 65 -1.54 10.48 10.12
C ARG A 65 -2.74 10.74 9.20
N ILE A 66 -3.89 10.13 9.52
CA ILE A 66 -5.15 10.40 8.82
C ILE A 66 -5.63 11.82 9.16
N ARG A 67 -5.86 12.64 8.13
CA ARG A 67 -6.51 13.94 8.25
C ARG A 67 -8.00 13.79 7.93
N LYS A 68 -8.86 13.74 8.96
CA LYS A 68 -10.31 13.65 8.78
C LYS A 68 -10.83 14.81 7.93
N GLY A 69 -11.57 14.49 6.87
CA GLY A 69 -12.22 15.47 5.99
C GLY A 69 -11.28 16.26 5.06
N LYS A 70 -9.95 16.06 5.14
CA LYS A 70 -8.99 16.71 4.25
C LYS A 70 -8.30 15.66 3.37
N LYS A 71 -8.10 15.99 2.10
CA LYS A 71 -7.34 15.19 1.16
C LYS A 71 -6.05 15.92 0.84
N THR A 72 -4.93 15.23 0.95
CA THR A 72 -3.65 15.69 0.43
C THR A 72 -3.56 15.29 -1.03
N LYS A 73 -3.15 16.25 -1.86
CA LYS A 73 -2.90 16.05 -3.28
C LYS A 73 -1.39 15.87 -3.47
N LEU A 74 -0.99 14.79 -4.14
CA LEU A 74 0.39 14.50 -4.49
C LEU A 74 0.50 14.28 -5.99
N ILE A 75 1.56 14.77 -6.61
CA ILE A 75 1.84 14.59 -8.03
C ILE A 75 3.05 13.68 -8.16
N PHE A 76 2.97 12.69 -9.03
CA PHE A 76 4.07 11.78 -9.31
C PHE A 76 5.26 12.56 -9.90
N PRO A 77 6.42 12.61 -9.20
CA PRO A 77 7.54 13.45 -9.61
C PRO A 77 8.52 12.74 -10.55
N GLY A 78 8.31 11.44 -10.81
CA GLY A 78 9.27 10.57 -11.47
C GLY A 78 9.02 10.35 -12.96
N PRO A 79 9.92 9.60 -13.63
CA PRO A 79 9.70 9.17 -15.00
C PRO A 79 8.57 8.14 -15.07
N PHE A 80 7.83 8.11 -16.19
CA PHE A 80 6.80 7.09 -16.46
C PHE A 80 7.40 5.72 -16.77
N LYS A 81 7.95 5.08 -15.73
CA LYS A 81 8.37 3.69 -15.72
C LYS A 81 7.45 2.90 -14.81
N PHE A 82 7.18 1.64 -15.18
CA PHE A 82 6.29 0.76 -14.41
C PHE A 82 6.69 0.71 -12.93
N GLU A 83 7.98 0.48 -12.67
CA GLU A 83 8.52 0.40 -11.33
C GLU A 83 8.30 1.69 -10.52
N SER A 84 8.73 2.83 -11.06
CA SER A 84 8.69 4.10 -10.33
C SER A 84 7.24 4.49 -10.02
N LEU A 85 6.33 4.31 -10.98
CA LEU A 85 4.92 4.61 -10.80
C LEU A 85 4.22 3.61 -9.85
N TYR A 86 4.53 2.32 -9.95
CA TYR A 86 4.01 1.29 -9.04
C TYR A 86 4.43 1.58 -7.60
N LYS A 87 5.74 1.77 -7.36
CA LYS A 87 6.30 2.09 -6.05
C LYS A 87 5.63 3.34 -5.45
N PHE A 88 5.50 4.41 -6.24
CA PHE A 88 4.81 5.63 -5.82
C PHE A 88 3.34 5.39 -5.44
N LEU A 89 2.57 4.74 -6.31
CA LEU A 89 1.13 4.54 -6.07
C LEU A 89 0.86 3.61 -4.87
N VAL A 90 1.66 2.57 -4.65
CA VAL A 90 1.53 1.74 -3.44
C VAL A 90 1.73 2.57 -2.18
N ARG A 91 2.86 3.31 -2.10
CA ARG A 91 3.25 4.08 -0.91
C ARG A 91 2.23 5.15 -0.55
N GLU A 92 1.75 5.90 -1.54
CA GLU A 92 0.82 7.00 -1.29
C GLU A 92 -0.63 6.54 -1.09
N SER A 93 -0.93 5.27 -1.34
CA SER A 93 -2.26 4.68 -1.10
C SER A 93 -2.41 4.01 0.27
N LEU A 94 -1.32 3.78 0.98
CA LEU A 94 -1.32 3.11 2.28
C LEU A 94 -1.11 4.12 3.42
N PRO A 95 -1.65 3.83 4.63
CA PRO A 95 -1.21 4.54 5.83
C PRO A 95 0.28 4.29 6.06
N LEU A 96 0.92 5.19 6.81
CA LEU A 96 2.32 5.02 7.22
C LEU A 96 2.53 3.73 8.03
N VAL A 97 1.59 3.43 8.92
CA VAL A 97 1.54 2.18 9.69
C VAL A 97 0.21 1.52 9.40
N LEU A 98 0.26 0.35 8.77
CA LEU A 98 -0.90 -0.49 8.49
C LEU A 98 -1.24 -1.31 9.74
N ARG A 99 -2.27 -0.92 10.48
CA ARG A 99 -2.70 -1.58 11.73
C ARG A 99 -3.67 -2.72 11.42
N LEU A 100 -3.45 -3.90 12.00
CA LEU A 100 -4.20 -5.12 11.77
C LEU A 100 -4.51 -5.83 13.13
N PRO A 101 -5.68 -6.46 13.28
CA PRO A 101 -6.89 -6.17 12.51
C PRO A 101 -7.36 -4.73 12.80
N ALA A 102 -7.78 -3.97 11.79
CA ALA A 102 -8.44 -2.68 12.00
C ALA A 102 -9.91 -2.74 11.60
N ASN A 103 -10.72 -1.97 12.33
CA ASN A 103 -12.13 -1.75 12.04
C ASN A 103 -12.32 -0.56 11.07
N ASP A 104 -11.41 -0.38 10.11
CA ASP A 104 -11.27 0.85 9.32
C ASP A 104 -12.08 0.86 8.00
N GLY A 105 -13.36 0.47 8.12
CA GLY A 105 -14.37 0.65 7.07
C GLY A 105 -14.24 -0.28 5.85
N ALA A 106 -15.06 0.00 4.84
CA ALA A 106 -15.35 -0.91 3.72
C ALA A 106 -14.16 -1.27 2.81
N ASP A 107 -13.04 -0.54 2.89
CA ASP A 107 -11.86 -0.77 2.04
C ASP A 107 -10.63 -1.28 2.82
N PHE A 108 -10.78 -1.59 4.10
CA PHE A 108 -9.66 -2.06 4.94
C PHE A 108 -9.01 -3.34 4.40
N GLN A 109 -9.78 -4.39 4.13
CA GLN A 109 -9.25 -5.67 3.61
C GLN A 109 -8.46 -5.47 2.31
N LYS A 110 -8.90 -4.56 1.45
CA LYS A 110 -8.22 -4.25 0.19
C LYS A 110 -6.88 -3.54 0.40
N ARG A 111 -6.80 -2.65 1.40
CA ARG A 111 -5.54 -2.01 1.80
C ARG A 111 -4.59 -2.99 2.47
N GLN A 112 -5.10 -3.91 3.28
CA GLN A 112 -4.33 -5.02 3.83
C GLN A 112 -3.74 -5.86 2.70
N MET A 113 -4.55 -6.27 1.72
CA MET A 113 -4.06 -6.99 0.54
C MET A 113 -2.98 -6.21 -0.21
N LEU A 114 -3.17 -4.91 -0.43
CA LEU A 114 -2.16 -4.07 -1.06
C LEU A 114 -0.86 -4.03 -0.25
N GLY A 115 -0.93 -3.80 1.07
CA GLY A 115 0.25 -3.76 1.94
C GLY A 115 1.02 -5.08 1.95
N MET A 116 0.29 -6.19 2.10
CA MET A 116 0.87 -7.53 2.22
C MET A 116 1.41 -8.07 0.90
N HIS A 117 0.84 -7.70 -0.25
CA HIS A 117 1.20 -8.26 -1.56
C HIS A 117 1.95 -7.29 -2.48
N SER A 118 2.28 -6.08 -2.03
CA SER A 118 2.99 -5.09 -2.84
C SER A 118 4.45 -5.43 -3.20
N GLY A 119 4.99 -6.54 -2.69
CA GLY A 119 6.39 -6.95 -2.89
C GLY A 119 7.44 -6.19 -2.07
N PHE A 120 7.10 -5.05 -1.47
CA PHE A 120 8.00 -4.36 -0.53
C PHE A 120 8.34 -5.23 0.68
N PRO A 121 9.57 -5.17 1.23
CA PRO A 121 9.85 -5.70 2.55
C PRO A 121 8.87 -5.13 3.60
N LYS A 122 8.45 -5.97 4.54
CA LYS A 122 7.53 -5.58 5.61
C LYS A 122 8.22 -5.60 6.95
N LEU A 123 8.11 -4.51 7.69
CA LEU A 123 8.44 -4.46 9.12
C LEU A 123 7.16 -4.79 9.88
N PHE A 124 7.12 -5.98 10.48
CA PHE A 124 6.05 -6.41 11.35
C PHE A 124 6.34 -6.01 12.78
N ILE A 125 5.38 -5.34 13.42
CA ILE A 125 5.38 -5.01 14.84
C ILE A 125 4.21 -5.75 15.48
N PHE A 126 4.47 -6.49 16.55
CA PHE A 126 3.47 -7.25 17.29
C PHE A 126 3.41 -6.76 18.72
N MET A 127 2.23 -6.32 19.14
CA MET A 127 1.97 -5.82 20.49
C MET A 127 0.74 -6.52 21.04
N SER A 128 0.65 -6.64 22.36
CA SER A 128 -0.60 -7.11 22.96
C SER A 128 -1.72 -6.09 22.78
N LYS A 129 -2.99 -6.54 22.74
CA LYS A 129 -4.19 -5.66 22.60
C LYS A 129 -4.30 -4.54 23.65
N ARG A 130 -3.54 -4.59 24.74
CA ARG A 130 -3.59 -3.61 25.85
C ARG A 130 -2.46 -2.59 25.82
N GLU A 131 -1.45 -2.81 24.98
CA GLU A 131 -0.30 -1.93 24.90
C GLU A 131 -0.52 -0.81 23.88
N VAL A 132 0.12 0.32 24.14
CA VAL A 132 0.12 1.47 23.25
C VAL A 132 1.25 1.29 22.24
N GLU A 133 0.96 1.51 20.96
CA GLU A 133 1.98 1.54 19.91
C GLU A 133 3.06 2.59 20.27
N PRO A 134 4.34 2.21 20.34
CA PRO A 134 5.42 3.17 20.57
C PRO A 134 5.53 4.19 19.43
N ASP A 135 5.76 5.48 19.76
CA ASP A 135 5.91 6.55 18.75
C ASP A 135 7.07 6.27 17.76
N SER A 136 8.11 5.57 18.24
CA SER A 136 9.24 5.09 17.45
C SER A 136 8.82 4.26 16.22
N VAL A 137 7.70 3.53 16.27
CA VAL A 137 7.20 2.75 15.13
C VAL A 137 6.82 3.67 13.97
N ALA A 138 6.09 4.74 14.27
CA ALA A 138 5.70 5.73 13.26
C ALA A 138 6.92 6.48 12.72
N GLU A 139 7.90 6.82 13.56
CA GLU A 139 9.15 7.45 13.14
C GLU A 139 9.93 6.57 12.15
N VAL A 140 10.12 5.30 12.49
CA VAL A 140 10.82 4.33 11.62
C VAL A 140 10.05 4.11 10.33
N ALA A 141 8.72 3.97 10.40
CA ALA A 141 7.88 3.84 9.23
C ALA A 141 8.01 5.06 8.29
N LEU A 142 8.14 6.27 8.83
CA LEU A 142 8.39 7.48 8.04
C LEU A 142 9.78 7.47 7.40
N GLN A 143 10.82 7.19 8.18
CA GLN A 143 12.21 7.14 7.70
C GLN A 143 12.39 6.15 6.54
N HIS A 144 11.69 5.01 6.61
CA HIS A 144 11.79 3.93 5.63
C HIS A 144 10.55 3.80 4.73
N LYS A 145 9.69 4.83 4.65
CA LYS A 145 8.46 4.85 3.81
C LYS A 145 8.74 4.49 2.35
N GLN A 146 9.96 4.80 1.87
CA GLN A 146 10.36 4.51 0.50
C GLN A 146 10.76 3.03 0.32
N THR A 147 11.19 2.30 1.33
CA THR A 147 11.79 0.97 1.13
C THR A 147 10.98 -0.14 1.77
N THR A 148 10.11 0.19 2.71
CA THR A 148 9.40 -0.80 3.53
C THR A 148 7.95 -0.39 3.75
N ILE A 149 7.14 -1.37 4.13
CA ILE A 149 5.80 -1.15 4.68
C ILE A 149 5.81 -1.57 6.13
N CYS A 150 5.39 -0.68 7.03
CA CYS A 150 5.23 -1.01 8.43
C CYS A 150 3.83 -1.59 8.67
N VAL A 151 3.78 -2.81 9.20
CA VAL A 151 2.57 -3.55 9.53
C VAL A 151 2.53 -3.78 11.03
N TYR A 152 1.50 -3.27 11.69
CA TYR A 152 1.33 -3.37 13.14
C TYR A 152 0.19 -4.32 13.45
N TYR A 153 0.47 -5.38 14.20
CA TYR A 153 -0.51 -6.35 14.65
C TYR A 153 -0.79 -6.19 16.15
N MET A 154 -2.08 -6.09 16.49
CA MET A 154 -2.53 -6.32 17.85
C MET A 154 -2.81 -7.81 18.04
N VAL A 155 -2.09 -8.43 18.96
CA VAL A 155 -2.11 -9.87 19.20
C VAL A 155 -2.85 -10.18 20.50
N ASP A 156 -3.66 -11.23 20.47
CA ASP A 156 -4.13 -11.91 21.68
C ASP A 156 -3.35 -13.23 21.84
N PRO A 157 -2.30 -13.27 22.69
CA PRO A 157 -1.44 -14.44 22.80
C PRO A 157 -2.17 -15.66 23.37
N LYS A 158 -3.36 -15.49 23.95
CA LYS A 158 -4.18 -16.59 24.48
C LYS A 158 -5.09 -17.21 23.42
N ASN A 159 -5.22 -16.56 22.26
CA ASN A 159 -6.04 -17.02 21.15
C ASN A 159 -5.14 -17.46 19.99
N GLU A 160 -5.02 -18.77 19.77
CA GLU A 160 -4.22 -19.31 18.66
C GLU A 160 -4.82 -19.03 17.28
N GLU A 161 -6.12 -18.75 17.22
CA GLU A 161 -6.83 -18.40 15.99
C GLU A 161 -6.74 -16.90 15.67
N ASP A 162 -6.13 -16.09 16.54
CA ASP A 162 -5.88 -14.67 16.28
C ASP A 162 -4.90 -14.53 15.09
N GLU A 163 -5.27 -13.70 14.10
CA GLU A 163 -4.47 -13.49 12.88
C GLU A 163 -3.04 -13.06 13.21
N GLY A 164 -2.87 -12.16 14.19
CA GLY A 164 -1.56 -11.69 14.62
C GLY A 164 -0.71 -12.82 15.20
N THR A 165 -1.31 -13.71 16.00
CA THR A 165 -0.64 -14.92 16.52
C THR A 165 -0.20 -15.85 15.38
N GLN A 166 -1.05 -16.08 14.38
CA GLN A 166 -0.70 -16.94 13.23
C GLN A 166 0.44 -16.34 12.39
N VAL A 167 0.40 -15.02 12.17
CA VAL A 167 1.46 -14.33 11.43
C VAL A 167 2.78 -14.37 12.20
N MET A 168 2.80 -14.10 13.52
CA MET A 168 3.99 -14.28 14.36
C MET A 168 4.59 -15.68 14.22
N LYS A 169 3.77 -16.73 14.37
CA LYS A 169 4.21 -18.12 14.25
C LYS A 169 4.82 -18.39 12.86
N SER A 170 4.21 -17.88 11.79
CA SER A 170 4.77 -18.06 10.42
C SER A 170 6.08 -17.31 10.17
N LEU A 171 6.37 -16.27 10.96
CA LEU A 171 7.66 -15.56 10.96
C LEU A 171 8.69 -16.20 11.93
N GLY A 172 8.35 -17.32 12.57
CA GLY A 172 9.22 -18.01 13.53
C GLY A 172 9.33 -17.29 14.88
N LEU A 173 8.37 -16.44 15.24
CA LEU A 173 8.30 -15.76 16.53
C LEU A 173 7.35 -16.50 17.49
N GLU A 174 7.68 -16.48 18.78
CA GLU A 174 6.83 -17.04 19.84
C GLU A 174 5.96 -15.96 20.49
N SER A 175 4.71 -16.28 20.83
CA SER A 175 3.78 -15.32 21.47
C SER A 175 4.26 -14.82 22.84
N ALA A 176 5.15 -15.57 23.51
CA ALA A 176 5.78 -15.16 24.77
C ALA A 176 6.77 -14.00 24.59
N SER A 177 7.19 -13.72 23.36
CA SER A 177 8.16 -12.67 23.02
C SER A 177 7.52 -11.29 22.82
N LEU A 178 6.24 -11.10 23.13
CA LEU A 178 5.59 -9.80 23.00
C LEU A 178 6.16 -8.79 24.03
N PRO A 179 6.40 -7.53 23.64
CA PRO A 179 6.25 -7.01 22.28
C PRO A 179 7.40 -7.45 21.37
N ALA A 180 7.08 -7.79 20.11
CA ALA A 180 8.04 -8.36 19.16
C ALA A 180 8.06 -7.59 17.84
N ALA A 181 9.18 -7.64 17.12
CA ALA A 181 9.23 -7.20 15.73
C ALA A 181 10.06 -8.13 14.86
N ALA A 182 9.73 -8.15 13.57
CA ALA A 182 10.52 -8.83 12.55
C ALA A 182 10.41 -8.06 11.24
N ILE A 183 11.45 -8.13 10.42
CA ILE A 183 11.40 -7.66 9.04
C ILE A 183 11.47 -8.87 8.10
N ALA A 184 10.64 -8.86 7.06
CA ALA A 184 10.55 -9.94 6.10
C ALA A 184 10.51 -9.43 4.65
N SER A 185 11.16 -10.15 3.76
CA SER A 185 11.04 -10.08 2.31
C SER A 185 10.53 -11.42 1.77
N SER A 186 10.43 -11.57 0.45
CA SER A 186 10.15 -12.88 -0.16
C SER A 186 11.29 -13.89 0.03
N ALA A 187 12.50 -13.43 0.35
CA ALA A 187 13.70 -14.25 0.42
C ALA A 187 14.16 -14.54 1.85
N SER A 188 13.83 -13.69 2.82
CA SER A 188 14.36 -13.82 4.18
C SER A 188 13.48 -13.16 5.24
N VAL A 189 13.61 -13.64 6.47
CA VAL A 189 13.01 -13.06 7.67
C VAL A 189 14.12 -12.84 8.69
N LYS A 190 14.09 -11.70 9.41
CA LYS A 190 14.98 -11.40 10.53
C LYS A 190 14.13 -10.91 11.70
N ALA A 191 14.33 -11.46 12.89
CA ALA A 191 13.70 -10.98 14.12
C ALA A 191 14.50 -9.82 14.72
N PHE A 192 13.81 -8.89 15.37
CA PHE A 192 14.41 -7.81 16.15
C PHE A 192 14.43 -8.19 17.62
N ASP A 193 15.60 -8.06 18.25
CA ASP A 193 15.86 -8.40 19.65
C ASP A 193 16.08 -7.16 20.53
N GLY A 194 15.91 -5.95 19.97
CA GLY A 194 16.11 -4.69 20.68
C GLY A 194 14.84 -4.11 21.31
N ASP A 195 15.00 -2.92 21.88
CA ASP A 195 13.92 -2.14 22.51
C ASP A 195 13.11 -1.38 21.45
N LEU A 196 11.84 -1.75 21.28
CA LEU A 196 10.94 -1.13 20.31
C LEU A 196 10.65 0.34 20.62
N THR A 197 10.87 0.83 21.84
CA THR A 197 10.64 2.23 22.19
C THR A 197 11.73 3.17 21.65
N LYS A 198 12.85 2.62 21.16
CA LYS A 198 13.98 3.37 20.62
C LYS A 198 14.02 3.32 19.10
N SER A 199 13.72 4.44 18.45
CA SER A 199 13.67 4.51 16.98
C SER A 199 15.04 4.30 16.33
N GLU A 200 16.16 4.66 16.99
CA GLU A 200 17.49 4.45 16.40
C GLU A 200 17.81 2.97 16.20
N GLY A 201 17.53 2.14 17.22
CA GLY A 201 17.80 0.70 17.17
C GLY A 201 16.94 0.00 16.11
N LEU A 202 15.65 0.31 16.10
CA LEU A 202 14.71 -0.25 15.13
C LEU A 202 15.01 0.23 13.69
N SER A 203 15.42 1.49 13.51
CA SER A 203 15.82 2.04 12.21
C SER A 203 17.12 1.41 11.68
N LEU A 204 18.12 1.23 12.56
CA LEU A 204 19.37 0.55 12.21
C LEU A 204 19.09 -0.89 11.76
N PHE A 205 18.24 -1.60 12.50
CA PHE A 205 17.81 -2.95 12.15
C PHE A 205 17.19 -3.04 10.75
N VAL A 206 16.27 -2.13 10.41
CA VAL A 206 15.66 -2.06 9.07
C VAL A 206 16.74 -1.79 8.00
N LYS A 207 17.64 -0.84 8.26
CA LYS A 207 18.71 -0.46 7.33
C LYS A 207 19.66 -1.62 7.04
N GLU A 208 20.12 -2.33 8.08
CA GLU A 208 21.01 -3.49 7.94
C GLU A 208 20.35 -4.61 7.14
N PHE A 209 19.08 -4.89 7.40
CA PHE A 209 18.34 -5.88 6.63
C PHE A 209 18.32 -5.49 5.15
N LEU A 210 17.93 -4.26 4.82
CA LEU A 210 17.84 -3.79 3.43
C LEU A 210 19.19 -3.77 2.69
N GLN A 211 20.31 -3.52 3.38
CA GLN A 211 21.64 -3.57 2.77
C GLN A 211 22.03 -4.98 2.28
N GLY A 212 21.49 -6.02 2.90
CA GLY A 212 21.71 -7.41 2.49
C GLY A 212 20.69 -7.93 1.47
N GLN A 213 19.76 -7.10 0.99
CA GLN A 213 18.72 -7.51 0.05
C GLN A 213 18.98 -6.93 -1.34
N GLU A 214 18.59 -7.68 -2.36
CA GLU A 214 18.43 -7.12 -3.69
C GLU A 214 17.31 -6.07 -3.68
N GLU A 215 17.48 -4.98 -4.42
CA GLU A 215 16.43 -3.98 -4.55
C GLU A 215 15.18 -4.63 -5.15
N PHE A 216 14.05 -4.48 -4.47
CA PHE A 216 12.77 -4.90 -5.01
C PHE A 216 12.44 -4.07 -6.27
N VAL A 217 12.45 -4.72 -7.43
CA VAL A 217 12.02 -4.14 -8.70
C VAL A 217 10.71 -4.82 -9.13
N PRO A 218 9.54 -4.19 -8.95
CA PRO A 218 8.27 -4.76 -9.37
C PRO A 218 8.28 -4.97 -10.89
N GLN A 219 7.94 -6.18 -11.31
CA GLN A 219 7.81 -6.53 -12.71
C GLN A 219 6.34 -6.51 -13.13
N PRO A 220 6.04 -6.08 -14.37
CA PRO A 220 4.70 -6.24 -14.90
C PRO A 220 4.39 -7.73 -15.00
N THR A 221 3.29 -8.17 -14.39
CA THR A 221 2.87 -9.56 -14.59
C THR A 221 2.44 -9.75 -16.05
N ALA A 222 3.11 -10.65 -16.77
CA ALA A 222 2.73 -11.01 -18.13
C ALA A 222 1.32 -11.62 -18.11
N GLN A 223 0.41 -11.02 -18.89
CA GLN A 223 -0.98 -11.43 -19.15
C GLN A 223 -1.58 -12.47 -18.18
N ALA A 224 -2.37 -11.99 -17.21
CA ALA A 224 -3.56 -12.76 -16.86
C ALA A 224 -4.38 -12.87 -18.16
N SER A 225 -4.62 -14.11 -18.59
CA SER A 225 -5.48 -14.46 -19.70
C SER A 225 -6.80 -13.69 -19.62
N LYS A 226 -7.49 -13.52 -20.76
CA LYS A 226 -8.83 -12.94 -20.85
C LYS A 226 -9.81 -13.72 -19.94
N GLY A 227 -9.80 -13.43 -18.64
CA GLY A 227 -10.65 -14.01 -17.63
C GLY A 227 -11.93 -13.20 -17.56
N ASP A 228 -12.96 -13.73 -18.20
CA ASP A 228 -14.38 -13.47 -18.00
C ASP A 228 -14.76 -12.04 -17.64
N ARG A 229 -14.98 -11.25 -18.70
CA ARG A 229 -16.07 -10.27 -18.66
C ARG A 229 -17.33 -11.04 -18.31
N ASN A 230 -17.65 -11.11 -17.02
CA ASN A 230 -18.98 -11.39 -16.53
C ASN A 230 -19.90 -10.34 -17.15
N LYS A 231 -20.43 -10.67 -18.34
CA LYS A 231 -21.58 -10.01 -18.94
C LYS A 231 -22.72 -10.22 -17.95
N LYS A 232 -22.84 -9.35 -16.96
CA LYS A 232 -24.13 -9.08 -16.31
C LYS A 232 -25.00 -8.39 -17.36
N SER A 233 -25.46 -9.14 -18.37
CA SER A 233 -26.44 -8.66 -19.33
C SER A 233 -27.81 -8.71 -18.64
N ASN A 234 -28.36 -7.53 -18.39
CA ASN A 234 -29.77 -7.12 -18.55
C ASN A 234 -30.89 -8.20 -18.59
N ALA A 235 -30.87 -9.22 -17.72
CA ALA A 235 -32.00 -10.16 -17.59
C ALA A 235 -33.19 -9.57 -16.78
N ARG A 236 -33.03 -8.37 -16.18
CA ARG A 236 -34.05 -7.76 -15.30
C ARG A 236 -34.94 -6.68 -15.95
N LYS A 237 -34.93 -6.54 -17.29
CA LYS A 237 -35.84 -5.63 -18.02
C LYS A 237 -36.88 -6.31 -18.92
N LYS A 238 -36.98 -7.65 -18.91
CA LYS A 238 -37.99 -8.38 -19.70
C LYS A 238 -39.21 -8.90 -18.91
N LYS A 239 -39.30 -8.64 -17.60
CA LYS A 239 -40.48 -8.99 -16.77
C LYS A 239 -41.32 -7.79 -16.33
N ALA A 240 -41.37 -6.73 -17.13
CA ALA A 240 -42.22 -5.55 -16.90
C ALA A 240 -43.08 -5.20 -18.13
N LYS A 241 -43.30 -6.17 -19.03
CA LYS A 241 -44.19 -6.02 -20.18
C LYS A 241 -45.17 -7.18 -20.41
N GLU A 242 -45.22 -8.10 -19.45
CA GLU A 242 -46.25 -9.14 -19.33
C GLU A 242 -46.62 -9.23 -17.84
N LEU A 243 -47.28 -8.19 -17.36
CA LEU A 243 -48.21 -8.12 -16.22
C LEU A 243 -48.91 -6.77 -16.30
#